data_AF-A0A495VHH9-F1
#
_entry.id   AF-A0A495VHH9-F1
#
_cell.length_a   1.000
_cell.length_b   1.000
_cell.length_c   1.000
_cell.angle_alpha   90.00
_cell.angle_beta   90.00
_cell.angle_gamma   90.00
#
_symmetry.space_group_name_H-M   'P 1'
#
loop_
_entity.id
_entity.type
_entity.pdbx_description
1 polymer ?
#
loop_
_entity_poly.entity_id
_entity_poly.type
_entity_poly.pdbx_seq_one_letter_code
_entity_poly.pdbx_strand_id
1 'polypeptide(L)'
;MTGFVDKLKLKEKAEEDLYFARRDAELLAARRSVEGGDMPVPEAGIRVVSGGQTGVDRAALDAAIALGLPIGGWCPRGRRGEDGSIPERYALRETPSADYAERTEWNVRDSDATLILHRGPLSGGTRLTADLARRLGKPLLARDLAAPIDVRAITDWLVANHVRVLNCAGPRESGAPGIGEESQRLFAAVFRVWPRLSEDPRPVAASGDATVSG
;
A
#
# COMPACT_ATOMS: atom_id res chain seq x y z
N MET A 1 25.43 -17.43 20.68
CA MET A 1 23.97 -17.19 20.77
C MET A 1 23.33 -16.91 19.39
N THR A 2 23.86 -17.47 18.30
CA THR A 2 23.40 -17.20 16.92
C THR A 2 22.32 -18.19 16.45
N GLY A 3 22.39 -19.46 16.85
CA GLY A 3 21.51 -20.51 16.32
C GLY A 3 20.02 -20.45 16.71
N PHE A 4 19.62 -19.67 17.73
CA PHE A 4 18.20 -19.53 18.10
C PHE A 4 17.50 -18.51 17.21
N VAL A 5 18.16 -17.38 16.95
CA VAL A 5 17.66 -16.31 16.07
C VAL A 5 17.59 -16.81 14.62
N ASP A 6 18.58 -17.59 14.18
CA ASP A 6 18.60 -18.14 12.83
C ASP A 6 17.50 -19.19 12.61
N LYS A 7 17.22 -20.02 13.62
CA LYS A 7 16.08 -20.97 13.58
C LYS A 7 14.74 -20.24 13.55
N LEU A 8 14.61 -19.12 14.27
CA LEU A 8 13.39 -18.32 14.26
C LEU A 8 13.14 -17.70 12.89
N LYS A 9 14.17 -17.10 12.27
CA LYS A 9 14.09 -16.55 10.91
C LYS A 9 13.75 -17.62 9.87
N LEU A 10 14.32 -18.82 10.00
CA LEU A 10 14.04 -19.93 9.09
C LEU A 10 12.59 -20.41 9.23
N LYS A 11 12.06 -20.43 10.45
CA LYS A 11 10.68 -20.79 10.73
C LYS A 11 9.71 -19.72 10.21
N GLU A 12 10.00 -18.44 10.43
CA GLU A 12 9.20 -17.32 9.88
C GLU A 12 9.17 -17.39 8.35
N LYS A 13 10.32 -17.60 7.70
CA LYS A 13 10.39 -17.76 6.25
C LYS A 13 9.59 -18.97 5.74
N ALA A 14 9.65 -20.11 6.44
CA ALA A 14 8.89 -21.30 6.05
C ALA A 14 7.38 -21.12 6.26
N GLU A 15 6.96 -20.41 7.31
CA GLU A 15 5.56 -20.05 7.54
C GLU A 15 5.07 -19.05 6.48
N GLU A 16 5.88 -18.08 6.09
CA GLU A 16 5.62 -17.15 4.99
C GLU A 16 5.51 -17.90 3.66
N ASP A 17 6.48 -18.75 3.30
CA ASP A 17 6.47 -19.55 2.06
C ASP A 17 5.23 -20.47 2.01
N LEU A 18 4.85 -21.08 3.15
CA LEU A 18 3.67 -21.95 3.24
C LEU A 18 2.35 -21.17 3.25
N TYR A 19 2.34 -19.96 3.80
CA TYR A 19 1.23 -19.01 3.70
C TYR A 19 1.01 -18.63 2.24
N PHE A 20 2.07 -18.21 1.55
CA PHE A 20 2.03 -17.81 0.14
C PHE A 20 1.65 -18.98 -0.78
N ALA A 21 2.18 -20.18 -0.56
CA ALA A 21 1.85 -21.36 -1.37
C ALA A 21 0.38 -21.79 -1.21
N ARG A 22 -0.18 -21.74 0.00
CA ARG A 22 -1.61 -22.03 0.23
C ARG A 22 -2.50 -20.96 -0.40
N ARG A 23 -2.09 -19.69 -0.30
CA ARG A 23 -2.91 -18.58 -0.76
C ARG A 23 -2.95 -18.45 -2.28
N ASP A 24 -1.87 -18.74 -2.99
CA ASP A 24 -1.87 -18.78 -4.46
C ASP A 24 -2.94 -19.72 -5.01
N ALA A 25 -3.10 -20.90 -4.39
CA ALA A 25 -4.10 -21.89 -4.79
C ALA A 25 -5.53 -21.41 -4.50
N GLU A 26 -5.77 -20.82 -3.33
CA GLU A 26 -7.08 -20.28 -2.92
C GLU A 26 -7.47 -19.03 -3.75
N LEU A 27 -6.51 -18.20 -4.11
CA LEU A 27 -6.73 -16.98 -4.90
C LEU A 27 -6.97 -17.27 -6.37
N LEU A 28 -6.26 -18.24 -6.96
CA LEU A 28 -6.57 -18.72 -8.31
C LEU A 28 -7.99 -19.30 -8.39
N ALA A 29 -8.46 -19.93 -7.31
CA ALA A 29 -9.84 -20.39 -7.21
C ALA A 29 -10.83 -19.21 -7.05
N ALA A 30 -10.54 -18.23 -6.18
CA ALA A 30 -11.39 -17.06 -5.95
C ALA A 30 -11.47 -16.11 -7.16
N ARG A 31 -10.41 -16.02 -7.98
CA ARG A 31 -10.37 -15.23 -9.23
C ARG A 31 -11.44 -15.65 -10.24
N ARG A 32 -11.88 -16.91 -10.19
CA ARG A 32 -12.95 -17.44 -11.06
C ARG A 32 -14.36 -17.09 -10.57
N SER A 33 -14.50 -16.63 -9.32
CA SER A 33 -15.81 -16.41 -8.68
C SER A 33 -16.25 -14.95 -8.63
N VAL A 34 -15.37 -14.00 -8.97
CA VAL A 34 -15.67 -12.56 -8.95
C VAL A 34 -15.71 -12.03 -10.39
N GLU A 35 -16.75 -12.41 -11.14
CA GLU A 35 -17.11 -11.66 -12.36
C GLU A 35 -17.51 -10.23 -11.93
N GLY A 36 -16.66 -9.24 -12.25
CA GLY A 36 -16.82 -7.82 -11.88
C GLY A 36 -15.82 -7.26 -10.85
N GLY A 37 -14.76 -8.00 -10.56
CA GLY A 37 -13.89 -7.79 -9.38
C GLY A 37 -12.76 -6.76 -9.47
N ASP A 38 -12.44 -6.18 -10.62
CA ASP A 38 -11.40 -5.15 -10.66
C ASP A 38 -11.94 -3.84 -10.08
N MET A 39 -11.13 -3.15 -9.27
CA MET A 39 -11.41 -1.74 -8.95
C MET A 39 -11.28 -0.97 -10.25
N PRO A 40 -12.34 -0.27 -10.72
CA PRO A 40 -12.27 0.43 -12.00
C PRO A 40 -11.12 1.45 -11.93
N VAL A 41 -10.12 1.32 -12.79
CA VAL A 41 -9.03 2.30 -12.91
C VAL A 41 -9.68 3.65 -13.22
N PRO A 42 -9.31 4.75 -12.53
CA PRO A 42 -9.91 6.05 -12.81
C PRO A 42 -9.77 6.38 -14.30
N GLU A 43 -10.87 6.67 -15.00
CA GLU A 43 -10.86 7.07 -16.41
C GLU A 43 -9.96 8.30 -16.63
N ALA A 44 -9.90 9.19 -15.63
CA ALA A 44 -8.90 10.25 -15.49
C ALA A 44 -8.47 10.41 -14.02
N GLY A 45 -7.22 10.85 -13.81
CA GLY A 45 -6.71 11.25 -12.50
C GLY A 45 -6.13 10.13 -11.63
N ILE A 46 -5.93 10.47 -10.35
CA ILE A 46 -5.32 9.62 -9.33
C ILE A 46 -6.36 9.12 -8.31
N ARG A 47 -6.05 8.03 -7.60
CA ARG A 47 -6.86 7.45 -6.53
C ARG A 47 -5.97 6.96 -5.40
N VAL A 48 -6.43 7.15 -4.16
CA VAL A 48 -5.82 6.56 -2.95
C VAL A 48 -6.62 5.34 -2.53
N VAL A 49 -5.95 4.21 -2.32
CA VAL A 49 -6.57 3.00 -1.79
C VAL A 49 -5.91 2.57 -0.50
N SER A 50 -6.71 1.98 0.38
CA SER A 50 -6.22 1.36 1.62
C SER A 50 -7.26 0.35 2.13
N GLY A 51 -6.93 -0.46 3.14
CA GLY A 51 -7.88 -1.43 3.68
C GLY A 51 -8.60 -1.03 4.97
N GLY A 52 -8.55 0.25 5.33
CA GLY A 52 -9.44 0.86 6.33
C GLY A 52 -9.17 0.51 7.79
N GLN A 53 -8.03 -0.12 8.09
CA GLN A 53 -7.60 -0.34 9.48
C GLN A 53 -7.35 1.01 10.19
N THR A 54 -7.39 1.04 11.52
CA THR A 54 -6.93 2.22 12.28
C THR A 54 -5.46 2.55 11.94
N GLY A 55 -4.98 3.73 12.37
CA GLY A 55 -3.62 4.15 12.08
C GLY A 55 -3.45 4.60 10.64
N VAL A 56 -2.43 4.07 9.95
CA VAL A 56 -1.98 4.58 8.65
C VAL A 56 -3.04 4.44 7.55
N ASP A 57 -3.78 3.33 7.54
CA ASP A 57 -4.79 3.06 6.51
C ASP A 57 -5.87 4.14 6.49
N ARG A 58 -6.49 4.43 7.64
CA ARG A 58 -7.49 5.52 7.76
C ARG A 58 -6.88 6.89 7.57
N ALA A 59 -5.65 7.12 8.04
CA ALA A 59 -4.96 8.39 7.83
C ALA A 59 -4.83 8.76 6.34
N ALA A 60 -4.55 7.78 5.49
CA ALA A 60 -4.50 7.97 4.05
C ALA A 60 -5.89 8.33 3.48
N LEU A 61 -6.92 7.58 3.88
CA LEU A 61 -8.30 7.81 3.42
C LEU A 61 -8.82 9.18 3.87
N ASP A 62 -8.59 9.55 5.14
CA ASP A 62 -9.02 10.83 5.70
C ASP A 62 -8.29 12.01 5.04
N ALA A 63 -6.98 11.90 4.77
CA ALA A 63 -6.22 12.91 4.04
C ALA A 63 -6.73 13.09 2.59
N ALA A 64 -7.04 11.99 1.91
CA ALA A 64 -7.58 12.02 0.55
C ALA A 64 -8.99 12.62 0.50
N ILE A 65 -9.88 12.23 1.41
CA ILE A 65 -11.23 12.81 1.55
C ILE A 65 -11.14 14.32 1.77
N ALA A 66 -10.28 14.77 2.68
CA ALA A 66 -10.12 16.19 3.00
C ALA A 66 -9.65 17.04 1.81
N LEU A 67 -9.01 16.43 0.81
CA LEU A 67 -8.53 17.07 -0.41
C LEU A 67 -9.44 16.80 -1.63
N GLY A 68 -10.57 16.11 -1.44
CA GLY A 68 -11.49 15.76 -2.52
C GLY A 68 -10.92 14.74 -3.51
N LEU A 69 -9.91 13.95 -3.11
CA LEU A 69 -9.35 12.91 -3.95
C LEU A 69 -10.22 11.64 -3.92
N PRO A 70 -10.34 10.92 -5.05
CA PRO A 70 -10.99 9.63 -5.08
C PRO A 70 -10.32 8.65 -4.10
N ILE A 71 -11.14 7.97 -3.29
CA ILE A 71 -10.70 6.91 -2.38
C ILE A 71 -11.32 5.56 -2.72
N GLY A 72 -10.74 4.49 -2.19
CA GLY A 72 -11.33 3.16 -2.23
C GLY A 72 -10.41 2.12 -1.57
N GLY A 73 -10.53 0.88 -2.03
CA GLY A 73 -9.69 -0.22 -1.58
C GLY A 73 -10.50 -1.39 -1.06
N TRP A 74 -9.79 -2.41 -0.60
CA TRP A 74 -10.36 -3.67 -0.14
C TRP A 74 -10.30 -3.77 1.37
N CYS A 75 -11.42 -4.11 2.02
CA CYS A 75 -11.49 -4.42 3.44
C CYS A 75 -11.93 -5.88 3.66
N PRO A 76 -11.72 -6.46 4.85
CA PRO A 76 -12.21 -7.81 5.13
C PRO A 76 -13.74 -7.86 5.06
N ARG A 77 -14.28 -9.06 4.78
CA ARG A 77 -15.72 -9.33 4.93
C ARG A 77 -16.24 -8.90 6.30
N GLY A 78 -17.40 -8.25 6.31
CA GLY A 78 -18.00 -7.60 7.47
C GLY A 78 -17.32 -6.29 7.86
N ARG A 79 -16.54 -5.70 6.95
CA ARG A 79 -15.80 -4.43 7.14
C ARG A 79 -14.99 -4.39 8.43
N ARG A 80 -14.27 -5.46 8.77
CA ARG A 80 -13.60 -5.56 10.08
C ARG A 80 -12.39 -4.61 10.20
N GLY A 81 -12.38 -3.80 11.24
CA GLY A 81 -11.23 -3.07 11.77
C GLY A 81 -10.96 -3.47 13.23
N GLU A 82 -9.85 -3.01 13.81
CA GLU A 82 -9.51 -3.34 15.20
C GLU A 82 -10.45 -2.71 16.23
N ASP A 83 -11.08 -1.58 15.88
CA ASP A 83 -12.02 -0.82 16.70
C ASP A 83 -13.49 -1.09 16.32
N GLY A 84 -13.74 -2.17 15.58
CA GLY A 84 -15.07 -2.58 15.14
C GLY A 84 -15.25 -2.44 13.62
N SER A 85 -16.47 -2.15 13.18
CA SER A 85 -16.77 -2.02 11.76
C SER A 85 -16.15 -0.75 11.17
N ILE A 86 -15.53 -0.87 10.00
CA ILE A 86 -14.92 0.24 9.26
C ILE A 86 -16.05 1.16 8.76
N PRO A 87 -16.01 2.46 9.09
CA PRO A 87 -17.06 3.41 8.72
C PRO A 87 -17.41 3.42 7.22
N GLU A 88 -18.70 3.53 6.89
CA GLU A 88 -19.25 3.60 5.52
C GLU A 88 -18.69 4.75 4.68
N ARG A 89 -18.27 5.87 5.32
CA ARG A 89 -17.63 7.01 4.62
C ARG A 89 -16.39 6.59 3.83
N TYR A 90 -15.76 5.49 4.22
CA TYR A 90 -14.69 4.88 3.47
C TYR A 90 -15.33 3.93 2.44
N ALA A 91 -15.35 4.34 1.17
CA ALA A 91 -15.94 3.60 0.05
C ALA A 91 -15.14 2.32 -0.32
N LEU A 92 -14.94 1.45 0.66
CA LEU A 92 -14.19 0.20 0.56
C LEU A 92 -15.11 -0.93 0.12
N ARG A 93 -14.55 -1.86 -0.66
CA ARG A 93 -15.21 -3.11 -1.08
C ARG A 93 -14.75 -4.24 -0.17
N GLU A 94 -15.69 -5.08 0.24
CA GLU A 94 -15.35 -6.28 1.01
C GLU A 94 -14.70 -7.33 0.12
N THR A 95 -13.66 -7.99 0.63
CA THR A 95 -13.17 -9.24 0.05
C THR A 95 -14.05 -10.42 0.47
N PRO A 96 -13.99 -11.58 -0.21
CA PRO A 96 -14.79 -12.76 0.14
C PRO A 96 -14.49 -13.34 1.53
N SER A 97 -13.30 -13.11 2.08
CA SER A 97 -12.85 -13.58 3.39
C SER A 97 -12.79 -12.46 4.42
N ALA A 98 -12.95 -12.83 5.70
CA ALA A 98 -12.74 -11.93 6.83
C ALA A 98 -11.26 -11.85 7.26
N ASP A 99 -10.37 -12.51 6.52
CA ASP A 99 -8.93 -12.51 6.75
C ASP A 99 -8.28 -11.20 6.26
N TYR A 100 -7.53 -10.53 7.14
CA TYR A 100 -6.78 -9.33 6.80
C TYR A 100 -5.71 -9.55 5.73
N ALA A 101 -5.23 -10.78 5.59
CA ALA A 101 -4.19 -11.10 4.64
C ALA A 101 -4.72 -11.01 3.20
N GLU A 102 -5.97 -11.43 2.96
CA GLU A 102 -6.65 -11.33 1.66
C GLU A 102 -6.79 -9.88 1.19
N ARG A 103 -7.36 -9.02 2.03
CA ARG A 103 -7.54 -7.61 1.68
C ARG A 103 -6.22 -6.91 1.48
N THR A 104 -5.17 -7.31 2.22
CA THR A 104 -3.83 -6.72 2.07
C THR A 104 -3.27 -7.02 0.69
N GLU A 105 -3.35 -8.27 0.26
CA GLU A 105 -2.92 -8.69 -1.06
C GLU A 105 -3.73 -8.04 -2.18
N TRP A 106 -5.05 -7.94 -2.05
CA TRP A 106 -5.88 -7.32 -3.09
C TRP A 106 -5.60 -5.81 -3.24
N ASN A 107 -5.35 -5.10 -2.13
CA ASN A 107 -4.93 -3.69 -2.21
C ASN A 107 -3.57 -3.53 -2.90
N VAL A 108 -2.62 -4.43 -2.67
CA VAL A 108 -1.32 -4.40 -3.36
C VAL A 108 -1.47 -4.78 -4.84
N ARG A 109 -2.24 -5.82 -5.15
CA ARG A 109 -2.48 -6.32 -6.51
C ARG A 109 -3.14 -5.26 -7.39
N ASP A 110 -4.18 -4.61 -6.86
CA ASP A 110 -5.05 -3.68 -7.59
C ASP A 110 -4.63 -2.20 -7.48
N SER A 111 -3.36 -1.97 -7.10
CA SER A 111 -2.74 -0.64 -7.13
C SER A 111 -1.51 -0.64 -8.05
N ASP A 112 -1.10 0.53 -8.50
CA ASP A 112 0.10 0.69 -9.31
C ASP A 112 1.36 0.61 -8.43
N ALA A 113 1.26 1.10 -7.20
CA ALA A 113 2.35 1.10 -6.24
C ALA A 113 1.84 1.11 -4.80
N THR A 114 2.72 0.75 -3.85
CA THR A 114 2.43 0.81 -2.41
C THR A 114 3.40 1.76 -1.69
N LEU A 115 2.84 2.70 -0.94
CA LEU A 115 3.56 3.54 0.02
C LEU A 115 3.27 3.06 1.45
N ILE A 116 4.32 2.62 2.14
CA ILE A 116 4.27 2.22 3.55
C ILE A 116 4.83 3.33 4.43
N LEU A 117 4.03 3.79 5.40
CA LEU A 117 4.52 4.61 6.51
C LEU A 117 4.61 3.75 7.77
N HIS A 118 5.73 3.86 8.50
CA HIS A 118 5.96 3.04 9.68
C HIS A 118 6.84 3.76 10.69
N ARG A 119 7.02 3.16 11.88
CA ARG A 119 8.07 3.53 12.84
C ARG A 119 8.86 2.28 13.20
N GLY A 120 10.19 2.36 13.05
CA GLY A 120 11.06 1.21 13.32
C GLY A 120 10.82 0.02 12.36
N PRO A 121 11.20 -1.21 12.73
CA PRO A 121 11.14 -2.35 11.82
C PRO A 121 9.71 -2.70 11.35
N LEU A 122 9.58 -3.10 10.08
CA LEU A 122 8.32 -3.61 9.54
C LEU A 122 7.95 -4.93 10.23
N SER A 123 6.71 -5.04 10.71
CA SER A 123 6.19 -6.22 11.38
C SER A 123 4.73 -6.49 11.02
N GLY A 124 4.26 -7.72 11.29
CA GLY A 124 2.87 -8.12 11.09
C GLY A 124 2.34 -7.81 9.69
N GLY A 125 1.13 -7.24 9.62
CA GLY A 125 0.49 -6.87 8.35
C GLY A 125 1.28 -5.87 7.51
N THR A 126 2.07 -4.99 8.13
CA THR A 126 2.93 -4.03 7.42
C THR A 126 4.07 -4.75 6.69
N ARG A 127 4.71 -5.73 7.34
CA ARG A 127 5.72 -6.57 6.70
C ARG A 127 5.12 -7.39 5.56
N LEU A 128 3.98 -8.03 5.82
CA LEU A 128 3.24 -8.79 4.79
C LEU A 128 2.94 -7.92 3.56
N THR A 129 2.54 -6.67 3.75
CA THR A 129 2.30 -5.73 2.63
C THR A 129 3.56 -5.51 1.78
N ALA A 130 4.71 -5.30 2.42
CA ALA A 130 5.98 -5.12 1.73
C ALA A 130 6.38 -6.36 0.94
N ASP A 131 6.20 -7.54 1.53
CA ASP A 131 6.58 -8.81 0.90
C ASP A 131 5.67 -9.15 -0.28
N LEU A 132 4.36 -8.89 -0.15
CA LEU A 132 3.40 -8.99 -1.26
C LEU A 132 3.75 -8.04 -2.41
N ALA A 133 4.11 -6.79 -2.12
CA ALA A 133 4.48 -5.84 -3.16
C ALA A 133 5.72 -6.31 -3.94
N ARG A 134 6.76 -6.78 -3.22
CA ARG A 134 7.96 -7.36 -3.85
C ARG A 134 7.62 -8.59 -4.68
N ARG A 135 6.82 -9.50 -4.14
CA ARG A 135 6.43 -10.76 -4.78
C ARG A 135 5.63 -10.53 -6.07
N LEU A 136 4.73 -9.55 -6.06
CA LEU A 136 3.89 -9.19 -7.20
C LEU A 136 4.60 -8.24 -8.19
N GLY A 137 5.86 -7.88 -7.93
CA GLY A 137 6.63 -6.96 -8.77
C GLY A 137 6.09 -5.53 -8.78
N LYS A 138 5.37 -5.12 -7.72
CA LYS A 138 4.80 -3.78 -7.58
C LYS A 138 5.83 -2.82 -6.97
N PRO A 139 5.98 -1.59 -7.50
CA PRO A 139 6.77 -0.55 -6.86
C PRO A 139 6.37 -0.36 -5.39
N LEU A 140 7.37 -0.39 -4.52
CA LEU A 140 7.21 -0.24 -3.07
C LEU A 140 8.12 0.87 -2.56
N LEU A 141 7.55 1.80 -1.81
CA LEU A 141 8.30 2.78 -1.04
C LEU A 141 7.92 2.70 0.43
N ALA A 142 8.89 2.41 1.30
CA ALA A 142 8.70 2.43 2.75
C ALA A 142 9.43 3.63 3.36
N ARG A 143 8.75 4.37 4.24
CA ARG A 143 9.31 5.52 4.96
C ARG A 143 9.10 5.38 6.46
N ASP A 144 10.21 5.45 7.19
CA ASP A 144 10.21 5.51 8.64
C ASP A 144 9.93 6.95 9.09
N LEU A 145 8.82 7.15 9.78
CA LEU A 145 8.40 8.44 10.33
C LEU A 145 9.32 8.92 11.46
N ALA A 146 10.16 8.05 12.03
CA ALA A 146 11.19 8.46 12.99
C ALA A 146 12.38 9.17 12.32
N ALA A 147 12.48 9.16 10.99
CA ALA A 147 13.50 9.85 10.21
C ALA A 147 12.93 11.09 9.50
N PRO A 148 13.77 12.07 9.14
CA PRO A 148 13.32 13.18 8.30
C PRO A 148 12.73 12.68 6.97
N ILE A 149 11.54 13.15 6.63
CA ILE A 149 10.84 12.79 5.39
C ILE A 149 10.81 13.97 4.44
N ASP A 150 11.31 13.72 3.22
CA ASP A 150 11.16 14.63 2.09
C ASP A 150 9.91 14.26 1.27
N VAL A 151 8.91 15.13 1.33
CA VAL A 151 7.66 15.02 0.56
C VAL A 151 7.95 15.03 -0.93
N ARG A 152 8.90 15.84 -1.40
CA ARG A 152 9.23 15.94 -2.83
C ARG A 152 9.77 14.61 -3.34
N ALA A 153 10.68 13.98 -2.62
CA ALA A 153 11.21 12.65 -2.97
C ALA A 153 10.10 11.59 -3.07
N ILE A 154 9.07 11.63 -2.22
CA ILE A 154 7.91 10.72 -2.33
C ILE A 154 7.13 11.02 -3.62
N THR A 155 6.81 12.29 -3.88
CA THR A 155 6.03 12.66 -5.08
C THR A 155 6.79 12.41 -6.38
N ASP A 156 8.10 12.61 -6.41
CA ASP A 156 8.94 12.31 -7.56
C ASP A 156 8.97 10.81 -7.83
N TRP A 157 9.03 9.99 -6.78
CA TRP A 157 8.91 8.53 -6.91
C TRP A 157 7.53 8.12 -7.46
N LEU A 158 6.44 8.74 -7.01
CA LEU A 158 5.09 8.46 -7.53
C LEU A 158 4.99 8.79 -9.03
N VAL A 159 5.53 9.93 -9.46
CA VAL A 159 5.53 10.34 -10.87
C VAL A 159 6.42 9.44 -11.72
N ALA A 160 7.63 9.12 -11.25
CA ALA A 160 8.57 8.27 -11.97
C ALA A 160 8.04 6.83 -12.18
N ASN A 161 7.19 6.35 -11.27
CA ASN A 161 6.53 5.04 -11.40
C ASN A 161 5.15 5.13 -12.08
N HIS A 162 4.78 6.28 -12.64
CA HIS A 162 3.48 6.51 -13.31
C HIS A 162 2.28 6.08 -12.46
N VAL A 163 2.36 6.29 -11.14
CA VAL A 163 1.33 5.85 -10.21
C VAL A 163 0.05 6.65 -10.44
N ARG A 164 -1.07 5.95 -10.66
CA ARG A 164 -2.42 6.51 -10.66
C ARG A 164 -3.25 5.98 -9.49
N VAL A 165 -3.06 4.72 -9.11
CA VAL A 165 -3.68 4.10 -7.95
C VAL A 165 -2.61 3.80 -6.92
N LEU A 166 -2.59 4.54 -5.81
CA LEU A 166 -1.62 4.36 -4.73
C LEU A 166 -2.25 3.61 -3.57
N ASN A 167 -1.72 2.44 -3.24
CA ASN A 167 -2.02 1.77 -1.99
C ASN A 167 -1.20 2.40 -0.85
N CYS A 168 -1.89 2.82 0.20
CA CYS A 168 -1.28 3.36 1.41
C CYS A 168 -1.49 2.38 2.56
N ALA A 169 -0.38 1.99 3.21
CA ALA A 169 -0.40 0.98 4.26
C ALA A 169 0.57 1.32 5.40
N GLY A 170 0.32 0.72 6.56
CA GLY A 170 1.18 0.86 7.72
C GLY A 170 0.60 0.17 8.95
N PRO A 171 1.23 0.30 10.12
CA PRO A 171 0.71 -0.31 11.33
C PRO A 171 -0.61 0.34 11.75
N ARG A 172 -1.43 -0.49 12.41
CA ARG A 172 -2.64 -0.07 13.10
C ARG A 172 -2.33 0.77 14.33
N GLU A 173 -3.29 1.56 14.78
CA GLU A 173 -3.10 2.52 15.88
C GLU A 173 -2.63 1.83 17.17
N SER A 174 -3.22 0.68 17.51
CA SER A 174 -2.78 -0.12 18.67
C SER A 174 -1.35 -0.65 18.57
N GLY A 175 -0.81 -0.80 17.36
CA GLY A 175 0.56 -1.27 17.10
C GLY A 175 1.61 -0.16 17.09
N ALA A 176 1.19 1.09 16.82
CA ALA A 176 2.05 2.26 16.86
C ALA A 176 1.22 3.50 17.23
N PRO A 177 1.00 3.76 18.54
CA PRO A 177 0.18 4.89 18.97
C PRO A 177 0.66 6.23 18.41
N GLY A 178 -0.29 7.07 18.00
CA GLY A 178 -0.08 8.36 17.33
C GLY A 178 0.23 8.28 15.85
N ILE A 179 0.34 7.08 15.25
CA ILE A 179 0.82 6.96 13.87
C ILE A 179 -0.23 7.45 12.86
N GLY A 180 -1.52 7.30 13.17
CA GLY A 180 -2.59 7.81 12.32
C GLY A 180 -2.48 9.32 12.10
N GLU A 181 -2.37 10.10 13.18
CA GLU A 181 -2.28 11.57 13.08
C GLU A 181 -1.03 12.03 12.31
N GLU A 182 0.11 11.44 12.62
CA GLU A 182 1.39 11.73 11.97
C GLU A 182 1.36 11.40 10.47
N SER A 183 0.83 10.22 10.13
CA SER A 183 0.66 9.77 8.74
C SER A 183 -0.30 10.67 7.98
N GLN A 184 -1.39 11.10 8.60
CA GLN A 184 -2.39 11.96 7.95
C GLN A 184 -1.78 13.30 7.53
N ARG A 185 -0.94 13.89 8.40
CA ARG A 185 -0.20 15.13 8.08
C ARG A 185 0.71 14.94 6.88
N LEU A 186 1.46 13.84 6.83
CA LEU A 186 2.37 13.55 5.72
C LEU A 186 1.60 13.25 4.42
N PHE A 187 0.57 12.42 4.47
CA PHE A 187 -0.28 12.12 3.31
C PHE A 187 -0.92 13.38 2.76
N ALA A 188 -1.47 14.25 3.62
CA ALA A 188 -2.03 15.52 3.16
C ALA A 188 -0.99 16.40 2.43
N ALA A 189 0.26 16.40 2.88
CA ALA A 189 1.34 17.11 2.19
C ALA A 189 1.66 16.50 0.82
N VAL A 190 1.79 15.17 0.74
CA VAL A 190 2.04 14.44 -0.51
C VAL A 190 0.89 14.63 -1.50
N PHE A 191 -0.35 14.46 -1.05
CA PHE A 191 -1.56 14.47 -1.87
C PHE A 191 -1.93 15.87 -2.40
N ARG A 192 -1.47 16.95 -1.77
CA ARG A 192 -1.59 18.31 -2.33
C ARG A 192 -0.71 18.54 -3.55
N VAL A 193 0.41 17.82 -3.66
CA VAL A 193 1.44 18.03 -4.67
C VAL A 193 1.31 17.01 -5.80
N TRP A 194 1.05 15.75 -5.47
CA TRP A 194 1.04 14.63 -6.41
C TRP A 194 0.15 14.83 -7.66
N PRO A 195 -1.15 15.21 -7.56
CA PRO A 195 -1.99 15.38 -8.76
C PRO A 195 -1.41 16.38 -9.76
N ARG A 196 -0.85 17.49 -9.26
CA ARG A 196 -0.30 18.58 -10.10
C ARG A 196 0.90 18.11 -10.91
N LEU A 197 1.74 17.25 -10.33
CA LEU A 197 2.92 16.71 -11.00
C LEU A 197 2.58 15.54 -11.93
N SER A 198 1.43 14.90 -11.74
CA SER A 198 0.93 13.84 -12.63
C SER A 198 0.30 14.39 -13.91
N GLU A 199 -0.12 15.66 -13.92
CA GLU A 199 -0.65 16.35 -15.11
C GLU A 199 0.44 17.07 -15.92
N ASP A 200 1.61 17.30 -15.33
CA ASP A 200 2.74 17.99 -15.97
C ASP A 200 3.63 16.98 -16.72
N PRO A 201 3.70 17.02 -18.08
CA PRO A 201 4.60 16.16 -18.84
C PRO A 201 6.04 16.62 -18.63
N ARG A 202 6.69 16.17 -17.55
CA ARG A 202 8.13 16.39 -17.41
C ARG A 202 8.87 15.68 -18.56
N PRO A 203 9.80 16.35 -19.25
CA PRO A 203 10.56 15.71 -20.32
C PRO A 203 11.39 14.59 -19.72
N VAL A 204 11.25 13.38 -20.29
CA VAL A 204 12.17 12.28 -20.03
C VAL A 204 13.55 12.78 -20.47
N ALA A 205 14.48 12.93 -19.52
CA ALA A 205 15.85 13.21 -19.86
C ALA A 205 16.36 12.05 -20.72
N ALA A 206 16.57 12.33 -22.01
CA ALA A 206 17.18 11.38 -22.93
C ALA A 206 18.53 10.98 -22.35
N SER A 207 18.66 9.71 -21.95
CA SER A 207 19.95 9.11 -21.70
C SER A 207 20.75 9.23 -22.99
N GLY A 208 21.76 10.10 -22.97
CA GLY A 208 22.66 10.33 -24.09
C GLY A 208 23.35 9.03 -24.46
N ASP A 209 23.05 8.57 -25.66
CA ASP A 209 23.82 7.55 -26.35
C ASP A 209 25.13 8.22 -26.80
N ALA A 210 26.17 8.08 -25.97
CA ALA A 210 27.53 8.44 -26.36
C ALA A 210 28.13 7.25 -27.10
N THR A 211 27.79 7.13 -28.38
CA THR A 211 28.63 6.43 -29.34
C THR A 211 29.94 7.20 -29.47
N VAL A 212 31.01 6.67 -28.87
CA VAL A 212 32.38 7.03 -29.25
C VAL A 212 32.96 5.84 -30.01
N SER A 213 32.94 5.95 -31.32
CA SER A 213 33.84 5.26 -32.23
C SER A 213 34.83 6.30 -32.73
N GLY A 214 36.13 6.04 -32.53
CA GLY A 214 37.24 6.92 -32.93
C GLY A 214 38.53 6.48 -32.27
#